data_AF-A0A9N8HFN2-F1
#
_entry.id   AF-A0A9N8HFN2-F1
#
_cell.length_a   1.000
_cell.length_b   1.000
_cell.length_c   1.000
_cell.angle_alpha   90.00
_cell.angle_beta   90.00
_cell.angle_gamma   90.00
#
_symmetry.space_group_name_H-M   'P 1'
#
loop_
_entity.id
_entity.type
_entity.pdbx_description
1 polymer ?
#
loop_
_entity_poly.entity_id
_entity_poly.type
_entity_poly.pdbx_seq_one_letter_code
_entity_poly.pdbx_strand_id
1 'polypeptide(L)'
;MVDDECSNLTCSDVEDNVKHTLTSKTRSMSHDSLRVSHHDDEEECRRRSSNDSSDDDDSHCEDDGSDDDDSAETIALFGVDGRTGHHFLRLALDAGYKVRALVTPTTKLEGQAEFEDLHTVFGTVNEHAKIQEVVYSSTYVVCMVGETALANATQSSGGGYPKEYMLQFVKTLFRVMGKQDDPPIKGFLFQATSLAKNQWGELPALSAHIRNYWIRRRTLQYLQDLDGVIQYIHSQSWGADADDDKVAFPYIITRPTSFLRDGRSTKKLQASKSQPGFFPYCNADLAEFTLNALKMPKLYNTCRYVVGDGC
;
A
#
# COMPACT_ATOMS: atom_id res chain seq x y z
N MET A 1 27.82 4.60 -36.76
CA MET A 1 26.41 4.18 -36.93
C MET A 1 26.37 2.75 -36.45
N VAL A 2 25.94 2.57 -35.20
CA VAL A 2 25.75 1.25 -34.59
C VAL A 2 24.30 1.26 -34.17
N ASP A 3 23.51 0.42 -34.81
CA ASP A 3 22.07 0.30 -34.56
C ASP A 3 21.87 -0.50 -33.27
N ASP A 4 21.36 0.16 -32.23
CA ASP A 4 20.95 -0.46 -30.97
C ASP A 4 19.48 -0.90 -31.07
N GLU A 5 19.26 -2.17 -31.38
CA GLU A 5 17.95 -2.82 -31.24
C GLU A 5 17.67 -3.10 -29.76
N CYS A 6 16.92 -2.20 -29.10
CA CYS A 6 16.29 -2.49 -27.82
C CYS A 6 15.07 -3.38 -28.02
N SER A 7 15.23 -4.68 -27.78
CA SER A 7 14.15 -5.67 -27.75
C SER A 7 13.19 -5.42 -26.58
N ASN A 8 11.92 -5.15 -26.91
CA ASN A 8 10.80 -5.14 -25.98
C ASN A 8 10.54 -6.55 -25.42
N LEU A 9 10.89 -6.77 -24.15
CA LEU A 9 10.49 -7.97 -23.40
C LEU A 9 9.05 -7.79 -22.89
N THR A 10 8.09 -8.41 -23.57
CA THR A 10 6.71 -8.52 -23.10
C THR A 10 6.59 -9.61 -22.02
N CYS A 11 5.72 -9.37 -21.03
CA CYS A 11 5.44 -10.24 -19.88
C CYS A 11 4.64 -11.52 -20.23
N SER A 12 4.75 -12.03 -21.46
CA SER A 12 3.87 -13.10 -22.00
C SER A 12 4.37 -14.54 -21.76
N ASP A 13 5.62 -14.76 -21.33
CA ASP A 13 6.22 -16.12 -21.31
C ASP A 13 6.01 -16.92 -20.01
N VAL A 14 5.07 -16.50 -19.15
CA VAL A 14 4.78 -17.20 -17.87
C VAL A 14 3.54 -18.12 -17.97
N GLU A 15 2.76 -18.05 -19.05
CA GLU A 15 1.44 -18.71 -19.11
C GLU A 15 1.46 -20.20 -19.53
N ASP A 16 2.52 -20.72 -20.16
CA ASP A 16 2.47 -22.08 -20.75
C ASP A 16 2.88 -23.24 -19.84
N ASN A 17 3.44 -22.99 -18.64
CA ASN A 17 3.95 -24.07 -17.77
C ASN A 17 3.03 -24.50 -16.61
N VAL A 18 1.83 -23.93 -16.50
CA VAL A 18 0.92 -24.19 -15.35
C VAL A 18 -0.07 -25.34 -15.60
N LYS A 19 -0.20 -25.85 -16.84
CA LYS A 19 -1.25 -26.85 -17.19
C LYS A 19 -0.87 -28.33 -17.02
N HIS A 20 0.36 -28.69 -16.65
CA HIS A 20 0.82 -30.08 -16.73
C HIS A 20 1.33 -30.72 -15.43
N THR A 21 0.71 -30.47 -14.26
CA THR A 21 1.10 -31.26 -13.07
C THR A 21 -0.02 -31.46 -12.04
N LEU A 22 -1.15 -32.05 -12.42
CA LEU A 22 -2.10 -32.63 -11.44
C LEU A 22 -2.69 -33.94 -11.93
N THR A 23 -1.88 -35.00 -11.92
CA THR A 23 -2.40 -36.38 -11.86
C THR A 23 -1.54 -37.23 -10.95
N SER A 24 -2.23 -37.92 -10.03
CA SER A 24 -1.80 -39.06 -9.19
C SER A 24 -0.94 -38.78 -7.95
N LYS A 25 -1.57 -38.87 -6.76
CA LYS A 25 -1.29 -39.97 -5.80
C LYS A 25 -2.31 -39.99 -4.66
N THR A 26 -3.28 -40.89 -4.78
CA THR A 26 -4.06 -41.41 -3.64
C THR A 26 -3.16 -42.30 -2.79
N ARG A 27 -2.96 -41.96 -1.51
CA ARG A 27 -2.44 -42.91 -0.53
C ARG A 27 -3.18 -42.77 0.80
N SER A 28 -3.96 -43.81 1.06
CA SER A 28 -4.58 -44.24 2.31
C SER A 28 -3.59 -44.30 3.48
N MET A 29 -3.96 -43.70 4.62
CA MET A 29 -3.59 -44.08 6.00
C MET A 29 -4.70 -43.52 6.92
N SER A 30 -5.66 -44.36 7.34
CA SER A 30 -5.71 -45.10 8.61
C SER A 30 -5.96 -44.23 9.85
N HIS A 31 -7.19 -44.39 10.37
CA HIS A 31 -7.67 -44.25 11.74
C HIS A 31 -6.67 -43.78 12.80
N ASP A 32 -7.01 -42.67 13.48
CA ASP A 32 -6.87 -42.67 14.94
C ASP A 32 -7.96 -41.86 15.63
N SER A 33 -8.23 -42.31 16.85
CA SER A 33 -9.45 -42.20 17.62
C SER A 33 -9.45 -41.02 18.61
N LEU A 34 -10.68 -40.60 18.97
CA LEU A 34 -11.09 -40.04 20.27
C LEU A 34 -10.54 -38.66 20.71
N ARG A 35 -11.43 -37.66 20.79
CA ARG A 35 -12.09 -37.27 22.05
C ARG A 35 -13.09 -36.13 21.81
N VAL A 36 -14.35 -36.43 22.07
CA VAL A 36 -15.45 -35.47 22.22
C VAL A 36 -15.41 -34.99 23.68
N SER A 37 -15.37 -33.68 23.90
CA SER A 37 -15.76 -33.08 25.17
C SER A 37 -16.88 -32.09 24.90
N HIS A 38 -18.10 -32.55 25.16
CA HIS A 38 -19.27 -31.72 25.41
C HIS A 38 -18.98 -30.83 26.62
N HIS A 39 -19.14 -29.52 26.46
CA HIS A 39 -19.49 -28.65 27.57
C HIS A 39 -20.79 -27.95 27.18
N ASP A 40 -21.87 -28.49 27.73
CA ASP A 40 -23.14 -27.82 27.89
C ASP A 40 -22.97 -26.86 29.07
N ASP A 41 -23.17 -25.57 28.85
CA ASP A 41 -23.54 -24.62 29.89
C ASP A 41 -24.67 -23.75 29.34
N GLU A 42 -25.88 -24.21 29.64
CA GLU A 42 -27.06 -23.39 29.70
C GLU A 42 -26.91 -22.43 30.90
N GLU A 43 -26.96 -21.11 30.68
CA GLU A 43 -27.56 -20.25 31.70
C GLU A 43 -28.37 -19.10 31.10
N GLU A 44 -29.65 -19.38 31.13
CA GLU A 44 -30.81 -18.51 31.15
C GLU A 44 -30.64 -17.27 32.03
N CYS A 45 -30.73 -16.06 31.44
CA CYS A 45 -31.14 -14.88 32.19
C CYS A 45 -32.32 -14.17 31.52
N ARG A 46 -33.46 -14.38 32.18
CA ARG A 46 -34.79 -13.87 31.92
C ARG A 46 -34.95 -12.40 32.35
N ARG A 47 -35.72 -11.67 31.53
CA ARG A 47 -36.80 -10.71 31.87
C ARG A 47 -36.46 -9.32 32.41
N ARG A 48 -37.39 -8.41 32.02
CA ARG A 48 -37.75 -7.07 32.53
C ARG A 48 -37.04 -5.92 31.81
N SER A 49 -37.70 -4.85 31.36
CA SER A 49 -39.11 -4.43 31.48
C SER A 49 -39.40 -3.45 30.35
N SER A 50 -40.61 -3.56 29.79
CA SER A 50 -41.31 -2.48 29.12
C SER A 50 -41.47 -1.30 30.07
N ASN A 51 -40.95 -0.13 29.70
CA ASN A 51 -41.45 1.14 30.23
C ASN A 51 -41.74 2.09 29.08
N ASP A 52 -43.04 2.30 28.97
CA ASP A 52 -43.82 3.27 28.23
C ASP A 52 -43.73 4.62 28.96
N SER A 53 -43.38 5.69 28.24
CA SER A 53 -43.87 7.05 28.51
C SER A 53 -43.30 8.01 27.46
N SER A 54 -44.23 8.49 26.63
CA SER A 54 -44.23 9.78 25.94
C SER A 54 -43.66 10.92 26.78
N ASP A 55 -42.96 11.85 26.15
CA ASP A 55 -43.28 13.28 26.23
C ASP A 55 -42.54 14.03 25.10
N ASP A 56 -43.32 14.85 24.41
CA ASP A 56 -42.95 15.75 23.33
C ASP A 56 -42.04 16.86 23.87
N ASP A 57 -40.86 17.06 23.26
CA ASP A 57 -40.08 18.28 23.46
C ASP A 57 -39.52 18.76 22.11
N ASP A 58 -40.10 19.85 21.63
CA ASP A 58 -39.69 20.66 20.49
C ASP A 58 -38.28 21.22 20.75
N SER A 59 -37.26 20.43 20.40
CA SER A 59 -35.88 20.88 20.41
C SER A 59 -35.54 21.50 19.05
N HIS A 60 -35.44 22.83 19.05
CA HIS A 60 -34.79 23.59 18.00
C HIS A 60 -33.35 23.09 17.83
N CYS A 61 -33.13 22.27 16.81
CA CYS A 61 -31.80 22.01 16.29
C CYS A 61 -31.32 23.28 15.57
N GLU A 62 -30.67 24.16 16.34
CA GLU A 62 -29.73 25.12 15.77
C GLU A 62 -28.67 24.28 15.04
N ASP A 63 -28.79 24.28 13.71
CA ASP A 63 -27.83 23.75 12.75
C ASP A 63 -26.56 24.58 12.91
N ASP A 64 -25.77 24.23 13.93
CA ASP A 64 -24.45 24.77 14.19
C ASP A 64 -23.57 24.23 13.05
N GLY A 65 -23.68 24.91 11.91
CA GLY A 65 -22.86 24.71 10.74
C GLY A 65 -21.42 24.96 11.16
N SER A 66 -20.80 23.92 11.70
CA SER A 66 -19.37 23.83 11.82
C SER A 66 -18.86 23.93 10.40
N ASP A 67 -18.51 25.15 10.01
CA ASP A 67 -17.53 25.46 8.99
C ASP A 67 -16.21 24.83 9.47
N ASP A 68 -16.18 23.48 9.50
CA ASP A 68 -15.00 22.67 9.60
C ASP A 68 -14.16 23.13 8.43
N ASP A 69 -13.26 24.06 8.74
CA ASP A 69 -12.33 24.73 7.86
C ASP A 69 -11.84 23.73 6.81
N ASP A 70 -12.50 23.75 5.65
CA ASP A 70 -12.36 22.81 4.52
C ASP A 70 -11.03 23.10 3.81
N SER A 71 -9.99 23.18 4.62
CA SER A 71 -8.60 23.29 4.25
C SER A 71 -8.26 22.00 3.52
N ALA A 72 -8.42 22.08 2.19
CA ALA A 72 -8.19 20.97 1.28
C ALA A 72 -6.93 20.19 1.67
N GLU A 73 -7.14 18.91 2.03
CA GLU A 73 -6.08 18.04 2.50
C GLU A 73 -4.99 17.88 1.43
N THR A 74 -3.73 17.81 1.85
CA THR A 74 -2.59 17.76 0.94
C THR A 74 -1.91 16.38 0.99
N ILE A 75 -1.69 15.76 -0.17
CA ILE A 75 -1.02 14.47 -0.31
C ILE A 75 0.39 14.68 -0.88
N ALA A 76 1.41 14.25 -0.15
CA ALA A 76 2.75 14.02 -0.70
C ALA A 76 2.77 12.67 -1.44
N LEU A 77 3.05 12.70 -2.74
CA LEU A 77 3.00 11.53 -3.61
C LEU A 77 4.39 11.17 -4.15
N PHE A 78 4.85 9.96 -3.80
CA PHE A 78 6.07 9.34 -4.35
C PHE A 78 5.71 8.16 -5.25
N GLY A 79 6.30 8.11 -6.45
CA GLY A 79 6.02 7.04 -7.42
C GLY A 79 4.90 7.37 -8.40
N VAL A 80 4.64 8.66 -8.64
CA VAL A 80 3.69 9.16 -9.65
C VAL A 80 4.01 8.68 -11.07
N ASP A 81 5.29 8.44 -11.37
CA ASP A 81 5.79 7.92 -12.64
C ASP A 81 5.34 6.48 -12.94
N GLY A 82 4.87 5.76 -11.91
CA GLY A 82 4.33 4.41 -12.05
C GLY A 82 2.90 4.40 -12.57
N ARG A 83 2.47 3.29 -13.19
CA ARG A 83 1.10 3.13 -13.70
C ARG A 83 0.03 3.37 -12.63
N THR A 84 0.19 2.77 -11.44
CA THR A 84 -0.72 2.99 -10.31
C THR A 84 -0.66 4.44 -9.82
N GLY A 85 0.54 5.02 -9.72
CA GLY A 85 0.74 6.40 -9.25
C GLY A 85 0.05 7.43 -10.15
N HIS A 86 0.08 7.23 -11.46
CA HIS A 86 -0.59 8.10 -12.42
C HIS A 86 -2.12 8.08 -12.28
N HIS A 87 -2.71 6.89 -12.11
CA HIS A 87 -4.16 6.77 -11.82
C HIS A 87 -4.51 7.38 -10.46
N PHE A 88 -3.67 7.15 -9.45
CA PHE A 88 -3.87 7.71 -8.11
C PHE A 88 -3.84 9.23 -8.11
N LEU A 89 -2.87 9.85 -8.81
CA LEU A 89 -2.77 11.30 -8.94
C LEU A 89 -4.08 11.90 -9.45
N ARG A 90 -4.61 11.34 -10.55
CA ARG A 90 -5.87 11.80 -11.12
C ARG A 90 -7.03 11.64 -10.13
N LEU A 91 -7.16 10.48 -9.51
CA LEU A 91 -8.24 10.22 -8.55
C LEU A 91 -8.17 11.14 -7.32
N ALA A 92 -6.96 11.45 -6.84
CA ALA A 92 -6.76 12.36 -5.73
C ALA A 92 -7.17 13.79 -6.09
N LEU A 93 -6.72 14.30 -7.24
CA LEU A 93 -7.10 15.63 -7.74
C LEU A 93 -8.61 15.73 -7.98
N ASP A 94 -9.21 14.72 -8.63
CA ASP A 94 -10.66 14.66 -8.87
C ASP A 94 -11.46 14.62 -7.54
N ALA A 95 -10.85 14.12 -6.45
CA ALA A 95 -11.45 14.09 -5.12
C ALA A 95 -11.19 15.36 -4.29
N GLY A 96 -10.60 16.41 -4.88
CA GLY A 96 -10.36 17.70 -4.23
C GLY A 96 -9.11 17.76 -3.36
N TYR A 97 -8.22 16.76 -3.44
CA TYR A 97 -6.94 16.83 -2.74
C TYR A 97 -5.95 17.73 -3.47
N LYS A 98 -5.19 18.51 -2.69
CA LYS A 98 -3.94 19.10 -3.17
C LYS A 98 -2.88 18.01 -3.22
N VAL A 99 -2.10 17.93 -4.29
CA VAL A 99 -1.09 16.89 -4.46
C VAL A 99 0.28 17.51 -4.69
N ARG A 100 1.26 17.13 -3.86
CA ARG A 100 2.67 17.45 -4.05
C ARG A 100 3.37 16.20 -4.54
N ALA A 101 3.77 16.14 -5.80
CA ALA A 101 4.30 14.91 -6.41
C ALA A 101 5.80 15.02 -6.69
N LEU A 102 6.58 14.01 -6.28
CA LEU A 102 7.96 13.84 -6.74
C LEU A 102 7.94 13.19 -8.13
N VAL A 103 8.36 13.92 -9.15
CA VAL A 103 8.35 13.49 -10.56
C VAL A 103 9.78 13.35 -11.05
N THR A 104 10.12 12.21 -11.66
CA THR A 104 11.44 12.10 -12.30
C THR A 104 11.53 13.02 -13.52
N PRO A 105 12.68 13.66 -13.79
CA PRO A 105 12.81 14.61 -14.91
C PRO A 105 12.47 14.06 -16.30
N THR A 106 12.44 12.74 -16.45
CA THR A 106 12.13 12.05 -17.71
C THR A 106 10.64 11.76 -17.88
N THR A 107 9.83 11.92 -16.84
CA THR A 107 8.39 11.65 -16.90
C THR A 107 7.63 12.79 -17.56
N LYS A 108 6.67 12.43 -18.40
CA LYS A 108 5.71 13.35 -18.98
C LYS A 108 4.36 13.18 -18.28
N LEU A 109 3.91 14.22 -17.60
CA LEU A 109 2.58 14.27 -16.98
C LEU A 109 1.55 14.84 -17.97
N GLU A 110 1.28 14.09 -19.04
CA GLU A 110 0.39 14.52 -20.13
C GLU A 110 -1.01 14.87 -19.58
N GLY A 111 -1.46 16.11 -19.79
CA GLY A 111 -2.78 16.59 -19.38
C GLY A 111 -2.96 16.82 -17.87
N GLN A 112 -1.94 16.62 -17.05
CA GLN A 112 -2.01 16.81 -15.59
C GLN A 112 -1.36 18.11 -15.12
N ALA A 113 -0.54 18.75 -15.96
CA ALA A 113 0.08 20.04 -15.65
C ALA A 113 -0.94 21.19 -15.55
N GLU A 114 -2.20 20.95 -15.91
CA GLU A 114 -3.27 21.96 -15.92
C GLU A 114 -4.03 22.04 -14.59
N PHE A 115 -3.82 21.10 -13.66
CA PHE A 115 -4.49 21.14 -12.36
C PHE A 115 -3.80 22.15 -11.43
N GLU A 116 -4.54 23.16 -10.98
CA GLU A 116 -4.05 24.16 -10.02
C GLU A 116 -3.64 23.55 -8.67
N ASP A 117 -4.26 22.41 -8.31
CA ASP A 117 -4.00 21.67 -7.07
C ASP A 117 -2.80 20.71 -7.14
N LEU A 118 -2.06 20.68 -8.27
CA LEU A 118 -0.86 19.85 -8.44
C LEU A 118 0.43 20.68 -8.32
N HIS A 119 1.20 20.45 -7.26
CA HIS A 119 2.57 20.94 -7.12
C HIS A 119 3.57 19.86 -7.54
N THR A 120 4.29 20.08 -8.64
CA THR A 120 5.30 19.15 -9.13
C THR A 120 6.69 19.50 -8.61
N VAL A 121 7.35 18.53 -7.99
CA VAL A 121 8.75 18.63 -7.57
C VAL A 121 9.59 17.70 -8.44
N PHE A 122 10.41 18.27 -9.32
CA PHE A 122 11.31 17.49 -10.15
C PHE A 122 12.54 17.05 -9.36
N GLY A 123 12.79 15.74 -9.35
CA GLY A 123 13.94 15.16 -8.67
C GLY A 123 13.85 13.64 -8.53
N THR A 124 14.69 13.10 -7.66
CA THR A 124 14.78 11.67 -7.35
C THR A 124 14.67 11.43 -5.85
N VAL A 125 14.35 10.19 -5.48
CA VAL A 125 14.21 9.78 -4.07
C VAL A 125 15.54 9.73 -3.29
N ASN A 126 16.66 10.08 -3.94
CA ASN A 126 17.97 10.25 -3.28
C ASN A 126 18.23 11.70 -2.86
N GLU A 127 17.42 12.65 -3.33
CA GLU A 127 17.64 14.07 -3.10
C GLU A 127 16.85 14.54 -1.87
N HIS A 128 17.52 14.61 -0.72
CA HIS A 128 16.89 14.95 0.55
C HIS A 128 16.05 16.25 0.50
N ALA A 129 16.57 17.29 -0.14
CA ALA A 129 15.86 18.57 -0.28
C ALA A 129 14.55 18.42 -1.06
N LYS A 130 14.52 17.54 -2.07
CA LYS A 130 13.33 17.27 -2.88
C LYS A 130 12.28 16.45 -2.12
N ILE A 131 12.73 15.49 -1.32
CA ILE A 131 11.83 14.77 -0.40
C ILE A 131 11.19 15.75 0.59
N GLN A 132 11.99 16.64 1.18
CA GLN A 132 11.49 17.67 2.11
C GLN A 132 10.49 18.61 1.43
N GLU A 133 10.80 19.08 0.22
CA GLU A 133 9.91 19.95 -0.56
C GLU A 133 8.56 19.26 -0.86
N VAL A 134 8.58 17.96 -1.16
CA VAL A 134 7.36 17.18 -1.44
C VAL A 134 6.53 16.97 -0.19
N VAL A 135 7.16 16.61 0.92
CA VAL A 135 6.45 16.34 2.19
C VAL A 135 5.87 17.62 2.80
N TYR A 136 6.55 18.76 2.62
CA TYR A 136 6.17 20.04 3.22
C TYR A 136 4.67 20.33 3.15
N SER A 137 4.06 20.56 4.33
CA SER A 137 2.65 20.92 4.50
C SER A 137 1.65 19.83 4.06
N SER A 138 2.09 18.57 3.93
CA SER A 138 1.20 17.47 3.53
C SER A 138 0.52 16.82 4.74
N THR A 139 -0.77 16.53 4.66
CA THR A 139 -1.51 15.78 5.71
C THR A 139 -1.36 14.27 5.55
N TYR A 140 -1.19 13.80 4.31
CA TYR A 140 -0.94 12.39 4.00
C TYR A 140 0.32 12.23 3.17
N VAL A 141 0.98 11.09 3.34
CA VAL A 141 2.14 10.72 2.52
C VAL A 141 1.89 9.34 1.91
N VAL A 142 1.94 9.26 0.57
CA VAL A 142 1.68 8.04 -0.20
C VAL A 142 2.93 7.67 -1.00
N CYS A 143 3.44 6.47 -0.78
CA CYS A 143 4.61 5.94 -1.46
C CYS A 143 4.27 4.69 -2.26
N MET A 144 4.28 4.83 -3.59
CA MET A 144 4.06 3.77 -4.58
C MET A 144 5.28 3.57 -5.50
N VAL A 145 6.48 3.83 -4.98
CA VAL A 145 7.72 3.66 -5.73
C VAL A 145 7.97 2.16 -5.99
N GLY A 146 7.86 1.77 -7.26
CA GLY A 146 8.12 0.41 -7.73
C GLY A 146 9.55 0.21 -8.24
N GLU A 147 9.92 -1.06 -8.51
CA GLU A 147 11.23 -1.46 -9.03
C GLU A 147 11.62 -0.69 -10.32
N THR A 148 10.66 -0.37 -11.19
CA THR A 148 10.92 0.31 -12.47
C THR A 148 11.41 1.74 -12.31
N ALA A 149 10.85 2.48 -11.33
CA ALA A 149 11.29 3.84 -11.02
C ALA A 149 12.75 3.84 -10.53
N LEU A 150 13.14 2.77 -9.83
CA LEU A 150 14.47 2.57 -9.26
C LEU A 150 15.48 2.14 -10.31
N ALA A 151 15.09 1.27 -11.22
CA ALA A 151 15.93 0.83 -12.33
C ALA A 151 16.43 2.03 -13.15
N ASN A 152 15.53 2.97 -13.49
CA ASN A 152 15.87 4.16 -14.28
C ASN A 152 16.87 5.08 -13.58
N ALA A 153 16.77 5.25 -12.26
CA ALA A 153 17.73 6.05 -11.48
C ALA A 153 19.14 5.42 -11.45
N THR A 154 19.24 4.10 -11.64
CA THR A 154 20.48 3.31 -11.50
C THR A 154 21.14 2.94 -12.81
N GLN A 155 20.53 3.24 -13.97
CA GLN A 155 21.05 2.92 -15.30
C GLN A 155 22.46 3.47 -15.54
N SER A 156 22.84 4.56 -14.87
CA SER A 156 24.17 5.16 -14.95
C SER A 156 25.30 4.28 -14.37
N SER A 157 24.98 3.25 -13.57
CA SER A 157 25.99 2.48 -12.82
C SER A 157 26.24 1.06 -13.35
N GLY A 158 25.54 0.60 -14.39
CA GLY A 158 25.69 -0.76 -14.95
C GLY A 158 25.46 -1.92 -13.96
N GLY A 159 25.09 -1.61 -12.72
CA GLY A 159 24.91 -2.54 -11.62
C GLY A 159 23.44 -2.85 -11.40
N GLY A 160 23.14 -4.03 -10.84
CA GLY A 160 21.78 -4.37 -10.45
C GLY A 160 21.21 -3.44 -9.37
N TYR A 161 20.00 -3.76 -8.91
CA TYR A 161 19.33 -3.06 -7.82
C TYR A 161 20.28 -2.79 -6.61
N PRO A 162 20.54 -1.53 -6.23
CA PRO A 162 21.43 -1.21 -5.12
C PRO A 162 20.89 -1.78 -3.81
N LYS A 163 21.77 -2.35 -2.99
CA LYS A 163 21.38 -2.92 -1.70
C LYS A 163 20.77 -1.83 -0.80
N GLU A 164 19.61 -2.13 -0.21
CA GLU A 164 18.91 -1.26 0.76
C GLU A 164 18.46 0.10 0.21
N TYR A 165 18.36 0.25 -1.10
CA TYR A 165 17.98 1.52 -1.73
C TYR A 165 16.64 2.08 -1.19
N MET A 166 15.58 1.27 -1.23
CA MET A 166 14.25 1.68 -0.75
C MET A 166 14.23 1.86 0.76
N LEU A 167 14.94 1.03 1.52
CA LEU A 167 15.07 1.20 2.96
C LEU A 167 15.73 2.54 3.34
N GLN A 168 16.79 2.94 2.64
CA GLN A 168 17.45 4.23 2.90
C GLN A 168 16.56 5.43 2.51
N PHE A 169 15.82 5.31 1.40
CA PHE A 169 14.81 6.30 1.04
C PHE A 169 13.74 6.43 2.13
N VAL A 170 13.12 5.34 2.57
CA VAL A 170 12.07 5.37 3.59
C VAL A 170 12.58 5.89 4.93
N LYS A 171 13.80 5.54 5.34
CA LYS A 171 14.46 6.13 6.53
C LYS A 171 14.58 7.65 6.42
N THR A 172 14.95 8.15 5.25
CA THR A 172 15.04 9.58 4.98
C THR A 172 13.67 10.23 5.02
N LEU A 173 12.67 9.59 4.40
CA LEU A 173 11.29 10.04 4.40
C LEU A 173 10.70 10.14 5.81
N PHE A 174 10.91 9.12 6.67
CA PHE A 174 10.45 9.13 8.06
C PHE A 174 11.04 10.28 8.87
N ARG A 175 12.33 10.58 8.68
CA ARG A 175 12.98 11.73 9.32
C ARG A 175 12.42 13.07 8.86
N VAL A 176 12.02 13.18 7.59
CA VAL A 176 11.40 14.39 7.05
C VAL A 176 9.98 14.54 7.62
N MET A 177 9.17 13.48 7.55
CA MET A 177 7.80 13.47 8.09
C MET A 177 7.77 13.76 9.59
N GLY A 178 8.72 13.21 10.36
CA GLY A 178 8.78 13.42 11.81
C GLY A 178 9.24 14.81 12.25
N LYS A 179 9.66 15.67 11.33
CA LYS A 179 9.93 17.09 11.60
C LYS A 179 8.76 17.99 11.22
N GLN A 180 7.67 17.41 10.73
CA GLN A 180 6.51 18.18 10.29
C GLN A 180 5.48 18.22 11.41
N ASP A 181 5.35 19.41 12.00
CA ASP A 181 4.43 19.64 13.13
C ASP A 181 3.13 20.34 12.69
N ASP A 182 3.11 20.98 11.52
CA ASP A 182 1.98 21.79 11.04
C ASP A 182 1.78 21.71 9.51
N PRO A 183 0.71 21.05 9.01
CA PRO A 183 -0.18 20.17 9.76
C PRO A 183 0.54 18.85 10.12
N PRO A 184 0.10 18.16 11.19
CA PRO A 184 0.62 16.84 11.53
C PRO A 184 0.27 15.81 10.46
N ILE A 185 1.16 14.84 10.23
CA ILE A 185 0.91 13.72 9.31
C ILE A 185 -0.19 12.83 9.88
N LYS A 186 -1.36 12.82 9.23
CA LYS A 186 -2.51 11.98 9.57
C LYS A 186 -2.28 10.51 9.19
N GLY A 187 -1.49 10.26 8.15
CA GLY A 187 -1.24 8.90 7.67
C GLY A 187 -0.12 8.76 6.65
N PHE A 188 0.68 7.71 6.80
CA PHE A 188 1.66 7.26 5.82
C PHE A 188 1.22 5.94 5.16
N LEU A 189 1.02 5.92 3.84
CA LEU A 189 0.70 4.72 3.09
C LEU A 189 1.90 4.27 2.24
N PHE A 190 2.31 3.01 2.42
CA PHE A 190 3.37 2.38 1.62
C PHE A 190 2.83 1.19 0.84
N GLN A 191 3.00 1.21 -0.48
CA GLN A 191 2.64 0.09 -1.35
C GLN A 191 3.85 -0.82 -1.57
N ALA A 192 3.76 -2.04 -1.04
CA ALA A 192 4.71 -3.12 -1.27
C ALA A 192 4.21 -4.08 -2.38
N THR A 193 4.42 -5.38 -2.20
CA THR A 193 3.90 -6.45 -3.09
C THR A 193 3.45 -7.64 -2.24
N SER A 194 2.57 -8.47 -2.78
CA SER A 194 2.11 -9.75 -2.23
C SER A 194 3.25 -10.75 -1.94
N LEU A 195 4.45 -10.50 -2.47
CA LEU A 195 5.64 -11.32 -2.25
C LEU A 195 6.54 -10.79 -1.11
N ALA A 196 6.25 -9.59 -0.61
CA ALA A 196 6.91 -9.04 0.57
C ALA A 196 6.32 -9.67 1.85
N LYS A 197 7.18 -9.92 2.83
CA LYS A 197 6.79 -10.42 4.14
C LYS A 197 5.92 -9.39 4.87
N ASN A 198 5.09 -9.85 5.80
CA ASN A 198 4.39 -8.94 6.70
C ASN A 198 5.36 -8.38 7.77
N GLN A 199 4.84 -7.56 8.70
CA GLN A 199 5.63 -6.99 9.79
C GLN A 199 6.27 -8.03 10.73
N TRP A 200 5.75 -9.27 10.75
CA TRP A 200 6.27 -10.36 11.56
C TRP A 200 7.26 -11.25 10.80
N GLY A 201 7.60 -10.88 9.56
CA GLY A 201 8.52 -11.65 8.72
C GLY A 201 7.89 -12.89 8.08
N GLU A 202 6.56 -12.98 8.05
CA GLU A 202 5.83 -14.13 7.53
C GLU A 202 5.36 -13.90 6.09
N LEU A 203 5.27 -14.99 5.35
CA LEU A 203 4.75 -15.04 3.99
C LEU A 203 3.98 -16.37 3.81
N PRO A 204 2.80 -16.40 3.17
CA PRO A 204 2.07 -17.63 2.89
C PRO A 204 2.94 -18.63 2.14
N ALA A 205 2.78 -19.93 2.44
CA ALA A 205 3.65 -20.98 1.93
C ALA A 205 3.81 -20.97 0.40
N LEU A 206 2.71 -20.74 -0.34
CA LEU A 206 2.74 -20.63 -1.80
C LEU A 206 3.56 -19.43 -2.26
N SER A 207 3.34 -18.25 -1.67
CA SER A 207 4.10 -17.04 -1.98
C SER A 207 5.59 -17.19 -1.64
N ALA A 208 5.93 -17.88 -0.54
CA ALA A 208 7.30 -18.18 -0.17
C ALA A 208 7.99 -19.11 -1.18
N HIS A 209 7.25 -20.10 -1.70
CA HIS A 209 7.76 -20.98 -2.74
C HIS A 209 8.00 -20.22 -4.05
N ILE A 210 7.03 -19.42 -4.52
CA ILE A 210 7.21 -18.55 -5.71
C ILE A 210 8.43 -17.66 -5.52
N ARG A 211 8.55 -17.02 -4.36
CA ARG A 211 9.66 -16.10 -4.05
C ARG A 211 11.03 -16.74 -4.15
N ASN A 212 11.19 -17.97 -3.65
CA ASN A 212 12.49 -18.63 -3.60
C ASN A 212 12.90 -19.28 -4.93
N TYR A 213 11.93 -19.71 -5.74
CA TYR A 213 12.21 -20.52 -6.93
C TYR A 213 11.98 -19.82 -8.27
N TRP A 214 11.05 -18.87 -8.33
CA TRP A 214 10.59 -18.30 -9.61
C TRP A 214 11.11 -16.88 -9.87
N ILE A 215 11.75 -16.26 -8.88
CA ILE A 215 12.14 -14.86 -8.95
C ILE A 215 13.62 -14.74 -9.31
N ARG A 216 13.91 -13.95 -10.35
CA ARG A 216 15.27 -13.63 -10.77
C ARG A 216 16.04 -12.98 -9.60
N ARG A 217 17.36 -13.22 -9.54
CA ARG A 217 18.23 -12.70 -8.46
C ARG A 217 18.11 -11.18 -8.23
N ARG A 218 17.87 -10.38 -9.29
CA ARG A 218 17.68 -8.92 -9.17
C ARG A 218 16.42 -8.58 -8.37
N THR A 219 15.28 -9.15 -8.74
CA THR A 219 14.00 -8.94 -8.05
C THR A 219 14.03 -9.48 -6.61
N LEU A 220 14.83 -10.51 -6.32
CA LEU A 220 15.02 -10.98 -4.95
C LEU A 220 15.65 -9.91 -4.04
N GLN A 221 16.60 -9.12 -4.55
CA GLN A 221 17.22 -8.03 -3.79
C GLN A 221 16.21 -6.92 -3.47
N TYR A 222 15.35 -6.57 -4.44
CA TYR A 222 14.24 -5.64 -4.24
C TYR A 222 13.26 -6.15 -3.17
N LEU A 223 12.88 -7.43 -3.22
CA LEU A 223 11.99 -8.03 -2.21
C LEU A 223 12.61 -8.06 -0.80
N GLN A 224 13.91 -8.31 -0.69
CA GLN A 224 14.61 -8.22 0.60
C GLN A 224 14.61 -6.79 1.15
N ASP A 225 14.75 -5.81 0.26
CA ASP A 225 14.71 -4.39 0.63
C ASP A 225 13.30 -3.98 1.09
N LEU A 226 12.25 -4.42 0.39
CA LEU A 226 10.86 -4.22 0.82
C LEU A 226 10.58 -4.88 2.18
N ASP A 227 11.08 -6.09 2.45
CA ASP A 227 10.96 -6.69 3.77
C ASP A 227 11.60 -5.79 4.85
N GLY A 228 12.79 -5.24 4.57
CA GLY A 228 13.49 -4.30 5.44
C GLY A 228 12.69 -3.01 5.68
N VAL A 229 12.07 -2.46 4.64
CA VAL A 229 11.17 -1.30 4.74
C VAL A 229 9.98 -1.59 5.65
N ILE A 230 9.30 -2.73 5.47
CA ILE A 230 8.13 -3.11 6.25
C ILE A 230 8.50 -3.28 7.73
N GLN A 231 9.62 -3.94 8.02
CA GLN A 231 10.13 -4.09 9.38
C GLN A 231 10.50 -2.74 10.01
N TYR A 232 11.15 -1.87 9.24
CA TYR A 232 11.51 -0.53 9.69
C TYR A 232 10.27 0.28 10.05
N ILE A 233 9.29 0.40 9.15
CA ILE A 233 8.02 1.11 9.40
C ILE A 233 7.37 0.58 10.69
N HIS A 234 7.23 -0.75 10.81
CA HIS A 234 6.64 -1.34 12.01
C HIS A 234 7.43 -1.02 13.29
N SER A 235 8.76 -1.06 13.24
CA SER A 235 9.61 -0.74 14.41
C SER A 235 9.56 0.72 14.84
N GLN A 236 9.33 1.64 13.90
CA GLN A 236 9.18 3.07 14.22
C GLN A 236 7.85 3.33 14.91
N SER A 237 6.78 2.64 14.50
CA SER A 237 5.44 2.83 15.05
C SER A 237 5.13 1.96 16.27
N TRP A 238 5.79 0.81 16.45
CA TRP A 238 5.54 -0.11 17.56
C TRP A 238 6.50 0.16 18.73
N GLY A 239 5.95 0.56 19.88
CA GLY A 239 6.69 0.76 21.14
C GLY A 239 7.09 2.21 21.42
N ALA A 240 6.17 3.16 21.24
CA ALA A 240 6.35 4.58 21.57
C ALA A 240 6.50 4.87 23.08
N ASP A 241 6.50 3.85 23.94
CA ASP A 241 6.48 4.04 25.40
C ASP A 241 7.85 4.30 26.05
N ALA A 242 8.96 4.51 25.31
CA ALA A 242 10.27 4.64 25.98
C ALA A 242 11.38 5.45 25.29
N ASP A 243 11.21 6.00 24.08
CA ASP A 243 12.30 6.71 23.39
C ASP A 243 11.76 7.94 22.65
N ASP A 244 12.24 9.12 23.03
CA ASP A 244 11.77 10.46 22.58
C ASP A 244 11.99 10.69 21.06
N ASP A 245 12.80 9.85 20.41
CA ASP A 245 13.16 9.96 19.00
C ASP A 245 12.22 9.18 18.05
N LYS A 246 11.17 8.52 18.55
CA LYS A 246 10.23 7.76 17.70
C LYS A 246 9.18 8.66 17.07
N VAL A 247 9.09 8.61 15.74
CA VAL A 247 8.07 9.34 14.99
C VAL A 247 6.75 8.59 15.01
N ALA A 248 5.76 9.12 15.74
CA ALA A 248 4.46 8.51 15.91
C ALA A 248 3.41 9.12 14.96
N PHE A 249 3.38 8.65 13.70
CA PHE A 249 2.21 8.83 12.84
C PHE A 249 1.61 7.47 12.45
N PRO A 250 0.28 7.40 12.20
CA PRO A 250 -0.36 6.18 11.72
C PRO A 250 0.17 5.76 10.34
N TYR A 251 0.26 4.46 10.08
CA TYR A 251 0.70 3.96 8.77
C TYR A 251 -0.22 2.88 8.18
N ILE A 252 -0.18 2.70 6.86
CA ILE A 252 -0.86 1.62 6.14
C ILE A 252 0.15 0.97 5.20
N ILE A 253 0.32 -0.35 5.26
CA ILE A 253 1.10 -1.09 4.27
C ILE A 253 0.16 -1.96 3.44
N THR A 254 0.13 -1.72 2.14
CA THR A 254 -0.64 -2.54 1.18
C THR A 254 0.29 -3.49 0.44
N ARG A 255 -0.18 -4.73 0.23
CA ARG A 255 0.55 -5.79 -0.48
C ARG A 255 -0.29 -6.29 -1.65
N PRO A 256 -0.37 -5.52 -2.74
CA PRO A 256 -1.11 -5.92 -3.92
C PRO A 256 -0.43 -7.08 -4.66
N THR A 257 -1.18 -7.77 -5.52
CA THR A 257 -0.58 -8.77 -6.41
C THR A 257 0.43 -8.10 -7.35
N SER A 258 1.53 -8.80 -7.67
CA SER A 258 2.49 -8.32 -8.67
C SER A 258 1.93 -8.31 -10.10
N PHE A 259 0.81 -8.99 -10.33
CA PHE A 259 0.18 -9.12 -11.65
C PHE A 259 -0.90 -8.06 -11.86
N LEU A 260 -0.49 -6.80 -11.99
CA LEU A 260 -1.39 -5.70 -12.29
C LEU A 260 -1.53 -5.51 -13.80
N ARG A 261 -2.76 -5.28 -14.26
CA ARG A 261 -3.06 -4.91 -15.64
C ARG A 261 -3.28 -3.40 -15.73
N ASP A 262 -3.01 -2.82 -16.88
CA ASP A 262 -3.48 -1.46 -17.14
C ASP A 262 -4.85 -1.52 -17.83
N GLY A 263 -5.69 -0.53 -17.58
CA GLY A 263 -7.07 -0.52 -18.07
C GLY A 263 -8.02 0.26 -17.17
N ARG A 264 -9.29 0.29 -17.59
CA ARG A 264 -10.37 0.91 -16.82
C ARG A 264 -10.57 0.17 -15.50
N SER A 265 -11.08 0.87 -14.48
CA SER A 265 -11.53 0.23 -13.24
C SER A 265 -12.56 -0.84 -13.58
N THR A 266 -12.36 -2.04 -13.05
CA THR A 266 -13.20 -3.23 -13.30
C THR A 266 -13.76 -3.85 -12.03
N LYS A 267 -13.11 -3.63 -10.88
CA LYS A 267 -13.39 -4.38 -9.65
C LYS A 267 -13.20 -3.51 -8.42
N LYS A 268 -14.08 -3.70 -7.45
CA LYS A 268 -13.82 -3.24 -6.08
C LYS A 268 -12.76 -4.14 -5.46
N LEU A 269 -11.80 -3.52 -4.77
CA LEU A 269 -10.78 -4.25 -4.02
C LEU A 269 -11.06 -4.15 -2.52
N GLN A 270 -10.57 -5.12 -1.78
CA GLN A 270 -10.66 -5.18 -0.32
C GLN A 270 -9.33 -5.60 0.30
N ALA A 271 -9.17 -5.27 1.59
CA ALA A 271 -8.03 -5.68 2.37
C ALA A 271 -8.22 -7.11 2.90
N SER A 272 -7.22 -7.97 2.71
CA SER A 272 -7.17 -9.33 3.27
C SER A 272 -6.03 -9.49 4.27
N LYS A 273 -6.29 -10.23 5.36
CA LYS A 273 -5.28 -10.50 6.41
C LYS A 273 -4.33 -11.63 6.03
N SER A 274 -4.85 -12.67 5.38
CA SER A 274 -4.20 -13.99 5.32
C SER A 274 -3.74 -14.40 3.94
N GLN A 275 -4.43 -13.96 2.88
CA GLN A 275 -4.17 -14.47 1.53
C GLN A 275 -3.96 -13.37 0.49
N PRO A 276 -2.96 -13.53 -0.39
CA PRO A 276 -2.83 -12.68 -1.57
C PRO A 276 -3.95 -13.00 -2.57
N GLY A 277 -4.37 -12.00 -3.34
CA GLY A 277 -5.35 -12.18 -4.38
C GLY A 277 -4.75 -13.01 -5.52
N PHE A 278 -5.46 -14.06 -5.95
CA PHE A 278 -5.01 -14.89 -7.07
C PHE A 278 -5.28 -14.23 -8.43
N PHE A 279 -6.32 -13.41 -8.51
CA PHE A 279 -6.74 -12.80 -9.76
C PHE A 279 -6.08 -11.44 -10.01
N PRO A 280 -5.66 -11.16 -11.25
CA PRO A 280 -5.18 -9.83 -11.61
C PRO A 280 -6.33 -8.81 -11.51
N TYR A 281 -5.97 -7.59 -11.14
CA TYR A 281 -6.82 -6.40 -11.18
C TYR A 281 -6.06 -5.23 -11.79
N CYS A 282 -6.78 -4.15 -12.10
CA CYS A 282 -6.23 -3.03 -12.83
C CYS A 282 -5.47 -2.07 -11.90
N ASN A 283 -4.52 -1.32 -12.48
CA ASN A 283 -3.83 -0.24 -11.78
C ASN A 283 -4.80 0.83 -11.27
N ALA A 284 -5.87 1.10 -12.01
CA ALA A 284 -6.96 1.99 -11.59
C ALA A 284 -7.69 1.48 -10.35
N ASP A 285 -8.02 0.18 -10.28
CA ASP A 285 -8.68 -0.43 -9.11
C ASP A 285 -7.80 -0.28 -7.86
N LEU A 286 -6.48 -0.49 -8.01
CA LEU A 286 -5.52 -0.37 -6.92
C LEU A 286 -5.33 1.09 -6.47
N ALA A 287 -5.31 2.03 -7.41
CA ALA A 287 -5.24 3.45 -7.11
C ALA A 287 -6.48 3.91 -6.33
N GLU A 288 -7.68 3.51 -6.76
CA GLU A 288 -8.94 3.80 -6.08
C GLU A 288 -8.97 3.20 -4.66
N PHE A 289 -8.56 1.94 -4.51
CA PHE A 289 -8.41 1.31 -3.20
C PHE A 289 -7.43 2.09 -2.30
N THR A 290 -6.30 2.52 -2.86
CA THR A 290 -5.25 3.23 -2.13
C THR A 290 -5.74 4.58 -1.61
N LEU A 291 -6.48 5.34 -2.43
CA LEU A 291 -7.09 6.60 -2.01
C LEU A 291 -8.13 6.37 -0.91
N ASN A 292 -9.03 5.40 -1.10
CA ASN A 292 -10.04 5.07 -0.10
C ASN A 292 -9.43 4.56 1.20
N ALA A 293 -8.30 3.86 1.16
CA ALA A 293 -7.61 3.33 2.33
C ALA A 293 -7.18 4.43 3.31
N LEU A 294 -6.85 5.63 2.83
CA LEU A 294 -6.52 6.79 3.69
C LEU A 294 -7.68 7.14 4.64
N LYS A 295 -8.92 6.87 4.23
CA LYS A 295 -10.15 7.12 5.00
C LYS A 295 -10.63 5.91 5.81
N MET A 296 -9.86 4.82 5.89
CA MET A 296 -10.27 3.59 6.58
C MET A 296 -9.52 3.38 7.90
N PRO A 297 -10.09 3.76 9.06
CA PRO A 297 -9.47 3.59 10.38
C PRO A 297 -8.94 2.17 10.64
N LYS A 298 -9.67 1.15 10.19
CA LYS A 298 -9.32 -0.28 10.36
C LYS A 298 -8.05 -0.75 9.65
N LEU A 299 -7.52 0.05 8.72
CA LEU A 299 -6.30 -0.28 7.97
C LEU A 299 -5.04 0.33 8.59
N TYR A 300 -5.18 1.32 9.47
CA TYR A 300 -4.04 1.92 10.13
C TYR A 300 -3.33 0.94 11.06
N ASN A 301 -2.00 1.03 11.06
CA ASN A 301 -1.06 0.16 11.73
C ASN A 301 -1.17 -1.31 11.28
N THR A 302 -1.47 -1.54 10.00
CA THR A 302 -1.59 -2.89 9.44
C THR A 302 -0.81 -3.09 8.14
N CYS A 303 -0.49 -4.35 7.84
CA CYS A 303 0.12 -4.79 6.58
C CYS A 303 -0.80 -5.80 5.89
N ARG A 304 -1.68 -5.32 5.02
CA ARG A 304 -2.75 -6.12 4.40
C ARG A 304 -2.45 -6.46 2.95
N TYR A 305 -2.88 -7.63 2.52
CA TYR A 305 -2.99 -7.92 1.10
C TYR A 305 -4.15 -7.12 0.50
N VAL A 306 -4.05 -6.81 -0.78
CA VAL A 306 -5.14 -6.21 -1.55
C VAL A 306 -5.67 -7.25 -2.53
N VAL A 307 -6.95 -7.58 -2.42
CA VAL A 307 -7.61 -8.65 -3.18
C VAL A 307 -8.87 -8.13 -3.85
N GLY A 308 -9.29 -8.74 -4.95
CA GLY A 308 -10.59 -8.42 -5.56
C GLY A 308 -11.74 -8.83 -4.65
N ASP A 309 -12.81 -8.04 -4.64
CA ASP A 309 -14.07 -8.41 -4.00
C ASP A 309 -14.63 -9.70 -4.64
N GLY A 310 -15.12 -10.63 -3.81
CA GLY A 310 -15.58 -11.95 -4.24
C GLY A 310 -14.51 -13.05 -4.42
N CYS A 311 -13.30 -12.87 -3.84
CA CYS A 311 -12.30 -13.94 -3.68
C CYS A 311 -12.46 -14.69 -2.36
#